data_AF-A0A952DQY1-F1
#
_entry.id   AF-A0A952DQY1-F1
#
_cell.length_a   1.000
_cell.length_b   1.000
_cell.length_c   1.000
_cell.angle_alpha   90.00
_cell.angle_beta   90.00
_cell.angle_gamma   90.00
#
_symmetry.space_group_name_H-M   'P 1'
#
loop_
_entity.id
_entity.type
_entity.pdbx_description
1 polymer ?
#
loop_
_entity_poly.entity_id
_entity_poly.type
_entity_poly.pdbx_seq_one_letter_code
_entity_poly.pdbx_strand_id
1 'polypeptide(L)'
;MFTLISPPLLQRLLLTLALCAAMAPAARAVDSSAAFETDLQRLSEILGALHHLRGVCGANEGQKWRAEMQALLDAEANTPERRSKLVASFNRGYRGFQQTYRTCTPAADAAIRRYLDEGAKIAREITARYTN
;
A
#
# COMPACT_ATOMS: atom_id res chain seq x y z
N MET A 1 -68.47 20.60 -27.49
CA MET A 1 -68.23 21.21 -26.16
C MET A 1 -66.98 20.54 -25.59
N PHE A 2 -65.87 21.29 -25.55
CA PHE A 2 -64.54 20.87 -25.09
C PHE A 2 -64.51 20.68 -23.55
N THR A 3 -63.84 19.64 -23.05
CA THR A 3 -63.24 19.59 -21.71
C THR A 3 -61.85 18.95 -21.86
N LEU A 4 -60.78 19.72 -22.10
CA LEU A 4 -59.86 20.29 -21.12
C LEU A 4 -59.26 19.25 -20.14
N ILE A 5 -58.24 18.51 -20.62
CA ILE A 5 -57.25 17.87 -19.77
C ILE A 5 -55.99 18.74 -19.83
N SER A 6 -55.68 19.42 -18.73
CA SER A 6 -54.59 20.40 -18.64
C SER A 6 -53.20 19.75 -18.75
N PRO A 7 -52.23 20.37 -19.45
CA PRO A 7 -50.88 19.83 -19.67
C PRO A 7 -49.90 19.79 -18.46
N PRO A 8 -50.09 20.46 -17.30
CA PRO A 8 -49.03 20.55 -16.30
C PRO A 8 -48.91 19.33 -15.39
N LEU A 9 -49.86 18.38 -15.44
CA LEU A 9 -49.85 17.19 -14.58
C LEU A 9 -48.93 16.09 -15.12
N LEU A 10 -48.80 15.95 -16.45
CA LEU A 10 -47.89 14.98 -17.07
C LEU A 10 -46.41 15.38 -16.85
N GLN A 11 -46.12 16.69 -16.88
CA GLN A 11 -44.78 17.24 -16.69
C GLN A 11 -44.27 17.08 -15.24
N ARG A 12 -45.19 17.14 -14.25
CA ARG A 12 -44.83 16.94 -12.83
C ARG A 12 -44.53 15.48 -12.50
N LEU A 13 -45.20 14.52 -13.16
CA LEU A 13 -44.98 13.09 -12.92
C LEU A 13 -43.63 12.60 -13.46
N LEU A 14 -43.15 13.19 -14.56
CA LEU A 14 -41.85 12.87 -15.16
C LEU A 14 -40.66 13.40 -14.34
N LEU A 15 -40.84 14.48 -13.58
CA LEU A 15 -39.78 15.06 -12.74
C LEU A 15 -39.52 14.27 -11.46
N THR A 16 -40.51 13.53 -10.94
CA THR A 16 -40.33 12.71 -9.72
C THR A 16 -39.64 11.37 -9.97
N LEU A 17 -39.69 10.82 -11.19
CA LEU A 17 -39.01 9.55 -11.50
C LEU A 17 -37.50 9.71 -11.75
N ALA A 18 -37.04 10.93 -12.07
CA ALA A 18 -35.64 11.22 -12.37
C ALA A 18 -34.73 11.28 -11.13
N LEU A 19 -35.29 11.35 -9.92
CA LEU A 19 -34.50 11.57 -8.70
C LEU A 19 -33.94 10.29 -8.06
N CYS A 20 -34.36 9.10 -8.51
CA CYS A 20 -33.94 7.83 -7.88
C CYS A 20 -32.79 7.08 -8.60
N ALA A 21 -32.32 7.55 -9.76
CA ALA A 21 -31.34 6.80 -10.56
C ALA A 21 -29.86 7.14 -10.32
N ALA A 22 -29.54 8.11 -9.44
CA ALA A 22 -28.18 8.65 -9.31
C ALA A 22 -27.37 8.14 -8.10
N MET A 23 -27.78 7.03 -7.46
CA MET A 23 -27.03 6.40 -6.37
C MET A 23 -26.51 5.03 -6.79
N ALA A 24 -25.88 4.93 -7.97
CA ALA A 24 -24.99 3.82 -8.24
C ALA A 24 -23.68 4.11 -7.49
N PRO A 25 -23.24 3.26 -6.53
CA PRO A 25 -21.90 3.41 -5.98
C PRO A 25 -20.94 3.20 -7.15
N ALA A 26 -20.22 4.24 -7.54
CA ALA A 26 -19.09 4.10 -8.44
C ALA A 26 -18.10 3.15 -7.76
N ALA A 27 -18.06 1.90 -8.23
CA ALA A 27 -17.02 0.96 -7.86
C ALA A 27 -15.70 1.63 -8.26
N ARG A 28 -14.98 2.19 -7.27
CA ARG A 28 -13.65 2.74 -7.50
C ARG A 28 -12.78 1.57 -7.91
N ALA A 29 -12.50 1.45 -9.20
CA ALA A 29 -11.37 0.68 -9.66
C ALA A 29 -10.15 1.25 -8.90
N VAL A 30 -9.62 0.46 -7.97
CA VAL A 30 -8.37 0.80 -7.29
C VAL A 30 -7.34 0.97 -8.41
N ASP A 31 -6.73 2.15 -8.49
CA ASP A 31 -5.64 2.40 -9.44
C ASP A 31 -4.53 1.41 -9.10
N SER A 32 -4.38 0.37 -9.94
CA SER A 32 -3.44 -0.73 -9.73
C SER A 32 -2.00 -0.22 -9.64
N SER A 33 -1.69 0.89 -10.30
CA SER A 33 -0.40 1.57 -10.19
C SER A 33 -0.19 2.15 -8.79
N ALA A 34 -1.17 2.88 -8.26
CA ALA A 34 -1.08 3.45 -6.92
C ALA A 34 -0.99 2.38 -5.81
N ALA A 35 -1.69 1.25 -5.98
CA ALA A 35 -1.58 0.12 -5.07
C ALA A 35 -0.18 -0.53 -5.13
N PHE A 36 0.36 -0.73 -6.32
CA PHE A 36 1.72 -1.24 -6.53
C PHE A 36 2.79 -0.36 -5.87
N GLU A 37 2.73 0.96 -6.07
CA GLU A 37 3.64 1.91 -5.42
C GLU A 37 3.56 1.85 -3.89
N THR A 38 2.36 1.61 -3.36
CA THR A 38 2.13 1.48 -1.92
C THR A 38 2.75 0.19 -1.38
N ASP A 39 2.55 -0.93 -2.09
CA ASP A 39 3.13 -2.23 -1.74
C ASP A 39 4.67 -2.17 -1.75
N LEU A 40 5.28 -1.52 -2.75
CA LEU A 40 6.73 -1.33 -2.83
C LEU A 40 7.29 -0.48 -1.68
N GLN A 41 6.62 0.63 -1.35
CA GLN A 41 7.02 1.46 -0.23
C GLN A 41 6.89 0.72 1.10
N ARG A 42 5.82 -0.06 1.27
CA ARG A 42 5.65 -0.89 2.47
C ARG A 42 6.74 -1.95 2.56
N LEU A 43 7.02 -2.69 1.49
CA LEU A 43 8.10 -3.67 1.45
C LEU A 43 9.45 -3.03 1.81
N SER A 44 9.75 -1.86 1.24
CA SER A 44 10.96 -1.11 1.56
C SER A 44 11.07 -0.72 3.04
N GLU A 45 9.98 -0.27 3.65
CA GLU A 45 9.91 0.03 5.09
C GLU A 45 10.18 -1.23 5.95
N ILE A 46 9.61 -2.37 5.57
CA ILE A 46 9.83 -3.66 6.22
C ILE A 46 11.29 -4.06 6.17
N LEU A 47 11.95 -3.92 5.01
CA LEU A 47 13.37 -4.22 4.87
C LEU A 47 14.24 -3.35 5.79
N GLY A 48 13.88 -2.06 5.95
CA GLY A 48 14.54 -1.15 6.89
C GLY A 48 14.36 -1.57 8.35
N ALA A 49 13.14 -1.95 8.72
CA ALA A 49 12.83 -2.45 10.06
C ALA A 49 13.61 -3.74 10.38
N LEU A 50 13.63 -4.70 9.46
CA LEU A 50 14.37 -5.96 9.60
C LEU A 50 15.88 -5.72 9.68
N HIS A 51 16.41 -4.79 8.89
CA HIS A 51 17.83 -4.42 8.92
C HIS A 51 18.28 -3.98 10.31
N HIS A 52 17.47 -3.18 11.01
CA HIS A 52 17.75 -2.78 12.39
C HIS A 52 17.53 -3.92 13.38
N LEU A 53 16.30 -4.47 13.40
CA LEU A 53 15.87 -5.42 14.43
C LEU A 53 16.73 -6.69 14.44
N ARG A 54 17.06 -7.24 13.26
CA ARG A 54 17.85 -8.48 13.16
C ARG A 54 19.32 -8.27 13.48
N GLY A 55 19.84 -7.05 13.27
CA GLY A 55 21.15 -6.66 13.78
C GLY A 55 21.18 -6.65 15.31
N VAL A 56 20.19 -6.03 15.95
CA VAL A 56 20.09 -5.96 17.42
C VAL A 56 19.85 -7.33 18.07
N CYS A 57 19.11 -8.21 17.40
CA CYS A 57 18.85 -9.58 17.87
C CYS A 57 19.91 -10.63 17.48
N GLY A 58 21.06 -10.20 16.92
CA GLY A 58 22.21 -11.08 16.74
C GLY A 58 22.03 -12.18 15.69
N ALA A 59 21.22 -11.94 14.67
CA ALA A 59 20.92 -12.95 13.64
C ALA A 59 22.14 -13.39 12.79
N ASN A 60 23.26 -12.66 12.84
CA ASN A 60 24.49 -12.94 12.09
C ASN A 60 24.28 -13.08 10.56
N GLU A 61 23.42 -12.26 9.97
CA GLU A 61 23.11 -12.29 8.53
C GLU A 61 23.88 -11.24 7.70
N GLY A 62 24.82 -10.52 8.33
CA GLY A 62 25.61 -9.50 7.66
C GLY A 62 24.75 -8.40 7.01
N GLN A 63 24.91 -8.23 5.69
CA GLN A 63 24.23 -7.18 4.91
C GLN A 63 22.95 -7.63 4.20
N LYS A 64 22.39 -8.80 4.55
CA LYS A 64 21.23 -9.40 3.88
C LYS A 64 20.12 -8.38 3.56
N TRP A 65 19.61 -7.69 4.58
CA TRP A 65 18.47 -6.77 4.40
C TRP A 65 18.81 -5.52 3.60
N ARG A 66 20.07 -5.06 3.62
CA ARG A 66 20.54 -4.01 2.70
C ARG A 66 20.64 -4.53 1.27
N ALA A 67 21.09 -5.76 1.07
CA ALA A 67 21.16 -6.37 -0.25
C ALA A 67 19.77 -6.55 -0.87
N GLU A 68 18.78 -7.01 -0.08
CA GLU A 68 17.37 -7.07 -0.52
C GLU A 68 16.84 -5.69 -0.90
N MET A 69 17.14 -4.65 -0.10
CA MET A 69 16.75 -3.28 -0.43
C MET A 69 17.43 -2.80 -1.72
N GLN A 70 18.69 -3.13 -1.94
CA GLN A 70 19.40 -2.78 -3.17
C GLN A 70 18.76 -3.48 -4.38
N ALA A 71 18.45 -4.78 -4.28
CA ALA A 71 17.77 -5.52 -5.32
C ALA A 71 16.40 -4.93 -5.66
N LEU A 72 15.63 -4.50 -4.65
CA LEU A 72 14.36 -3.78 -4.86
C LEU A 72 14.56 -2.48 -5.65
N LEU A 73 15.57 -1.68 -5.29
CA LEU A 73 15.86 -0.44 -5.98
C LEU A 73 16.31 -0.67 -7.43
N ASP A 74 17.12 -1.69 -7.67
CA ASP A 74 17.62 -1.99 -9.01
C ASP A 74 16.50 -2.50 -9.93
N ALA A 75 15.52 -3.23 -9.39
CA ALA A 75 14.36 -3.70 -10.14
C ALA A 75 13.32 -2.60 -10.39
N GLU A 76 13.02 -1.77 -9.38
CA GLU A 76 11.80 -0.95 -9.38
C GLU A 76 12.06 0.55 -9.42
N ALA A 77 13.24 1.03 -9.03
CA ALA A 77 13.50 2.47 -8.86
C ALA A 77 14.07 3.12 -10.13
N ASN A 78 13.32 3.08 -11.22
CA ASN A 78 13.73 3.59 -12.53
C ASN A 78 13.86 5.13 -12.62
N THR A 79 13.34 5.89 -11.66
CA THR A 79 13.49 7.35 -11.58
C THR A 79 14.10 7.78 -10.24
N PRO A 80 14.81 8.93 -10.20
CA PRO A 80 15.35 9.49 -8.96
C PRO A 80 14.27 9.72 -7.89
N GLU A 81 13.08 10.16 -8.28
CA GLU A 81 11.96 10.43 -7.39
C GLU A 81 11.45 9.13 -6.76
N ARG A 82 11.30 8.08 -7.56
CA ARG A 82 10.87 6.75 -7.08
C ARG A 82 11.92 6.14 -6.15
N ARG A 83 13.19 6.23 -6.52
CA ARG A 83 14.32 5.82 -5.65
C ARG A 83 14.28 6.53 -4.31
N SER A 84 14.08 7.85 -4.32
CA SER A 84 14.00 8.68 -3.12
C SER A 84 12.85 8.23 -2.19
N LYS A 85 11.66 7.96 -2.75
CA LYS A 85 10.51 7.46 -1.97
C LYS A 85 10.78 6.11 -1.31
N LEU A 86 11.37 5.17 -2.04
CA LEU A 86 11.70 3.85 -1.48
C LEU A 86 12.78 3.98 -0.41
N VAL A 87 13.88 4.70 -0.67
CA VAL A 87 14.93 4.96 0.34
C VAL A 87 14.36 5.66 1.58
N ALA A 88 13.45 6.62 1.42
CA ALA A 88 12.77 7.26 2.54
C ALA A 88 11.95 6.24 3.35
N SER A 89 11.27 5.31 2.69
CA SER A 89 10.47 4.25 3.34
C SER A 89 11.36 3.29 4.14
N PHE A 90 12.44 2.80 3.55
CA PHE A 90 13.47 2.04 4.27
C PHE A 90 13.98 2.77 5.51
N ASN A 91 14.34 4.05 5.36
CA ASN A 91 14.85 4.85 6.47
C ASN A 91 13.80 5.07 7.57
N ARG A 92 12.51 5.20 7.23
CA ARG A 92 11.42 5.27 8.21
C ARG A 92 11.35 3.99 9.04
N GLY A 93 11.34 2.82 8.40
CA GLY A 93 11.29 1.53 9.10
C GLY A 93 12.50 1.29 10.00
N TYR A 94 13.70 1.62 9.49
CA TYR A 94 14.94 1.53 10.27
C TYR A 94 14.90 2.44 11.51
N ARG A 95 14.63 3.74 11.31
CA ARG A 95 14.63 4.74 12.39
C ARG A 95 13.52 4.49 13.41
N GLY A 96 12.37 3.97 12.98
CA GLY A 96 11.25 3.64 13.85
C GLY A 96 11.65 2.66 14.95
N PHE A 97 12.39 1.60 14.60
CA PHE A 97 12.87 0.63 15.60
C PHE A 97 14.19 1.00 16.25
N GLN A 98 15.03 1.79 15.58
CA GLN A 98 16.29 2.28 16.16
C GLN A 98 16.08 3.10 17.42
N GLN A 99 14.99 3.88 17.48
CA GLN A 99 14.67 4.70 18.65
C GLN A 99 14.23 3.85 19.85
N THR A 100 13.59 2.71 19.62
CA THR A 100 12.95 1.90 20.66
C THR A 100 13.79 0.72 21.12
N TYR A 101 14.49 0.02 20.21
CA TYR A 101 15.21 -1.20 20.53
C TYR A 101 16.72 -1.04 20.34
N ARG A 102 17.45 -0.97 21.46
CA ARG A 102 18.93 -1.05 21.50
C ARG A 102 19.45 -2.42 21.91
N THR A 103 18.60 -3.23 22.53
CA THR A 103 18.85 -4.62 22.88
C THR A 103 17.69 -5.46 22.38
N CYS A 104 17.94 -6.75 22.16
CA CYS A 104 16.87 -7.66 21.75
C CYS A 104 15.89 -7.86 22.91
N THR A 105 14.60 -7.78 22.60
CA THR A 105 13.51 -8.01 23.55
C THR A 105 12.51 -8.99 22.94
N PRO A 106 11.67 -9.67 23.74
CA PRO A 106 10.62 -10.52 23.20
C PRO A 106 9.67 -9.79 22.22
N ALA A 107 9.44 -8.50 22.45
CA ALA A 107 8.66 -7.65 21.56
C ALA A 107 9.37 -7.39 20.21
N ALA A 108 10.69 -7.18 20.24
CA ALA A 108 11.49 -7.04 19.02
C ALA A 108 11.48 -8.35 18.20
N ASP A 109 11.62 -9.50 18.85
CA ASP A 109 11.52 -10.80 18.19
C ASP A 109 10.14 -11.08 17.60
N ALA A 110 9.07 -10.67 18.29
CA ALA A 110 7.72 -10.77 17.77
C ALA A 110 7.53 -9.86 16.55
N ALA A 111 8.09 -8.64 16.57
CA ALA A 111 8.08 -7.74 15.44
C ALA A 111 8.83 -8.34 14.23
N ILE A 112 10.03 -8.90 14.43
CA ILE A 112 10.80 -9.56 13.37
C ILE A 112 9.95 -10.62 12.66
N ARG A 113 9.30 -11.53 13.40
CA ARG A 113 8.47 -12.59 12.83
C ARG A 113 7.33 -12.02 11.98
N ARG A 114 6.58 -11.04 12.51
CA ARG A 114 5.49 -10.39 11.78
C ARG A 114 5.97 -9.72 10.51
N TYR A 115 7.11 -9.03 10.56
CA TYR A 115 7.68 -8.34 9.40
C TYR A 115 8.21 -9.29 8.33
N LEU A 116 8.76 -10.44 8.73
CA LEU A 116 9.12 -11.49 7.77
C LEU A 116 7.89 -12.04 7.06
N ASP A 117 6.82 -12.34 7.79
CA ASP A 117 5.57 -12.86 7.22
C ASP A 117 4.91 -11.85 6.28
N GLU A 118 4.83 -10.58 6.72
CA GLU A 118 4.25 -9.49 5.94
C GLU A 118 5.08 -9.19 4.68
N GLY A 119 6.40 -9.05 4.82
CA GLY A 119 7.30 -8.80 3.69
C GLY A 119 7.24 -9.91 2.65
N ALA A 120 7.24 -11.17 3.09
CA ALA A 120 7.12 -12.32 2.20
C ALA A 120 5.75 -12.36 1.49
N LYS A 121 4.67 -11.97 2.18
CA LYS A 121 3.34 -11.84 1.56
C LYS A 121 3.35 -10.76 0.47
N ILE A 122 3.82 -9.55 0.78
CA ILE A 122 3.85 -8.44 -0.18
C ILE A 122 4.68 -8.80 -1.42
N ALA A 123 5.86 -9.40 -1.23
CA ALA A 123 6.71 -9.81 -2.35
C ALA A 123 5.99 -10.79 -3.30
N ARG A 124 5.33 -11.83 -2.75
CA ARG A 124 4.54 -12.78 -3.57
C ARG A 124 3.38 -12.10 -4.29
N GLU A 125 2.71 -11.21 -3.58
CA GLU A 125 1.55 -10.49 -4.09
C GLU A 125 1.90 -9.51 -5.21
N ILE A 126 3.04 -8.84 -5.11
CA ILE A 126 3.58 -8.00 -6.18
C ILE A 126 3.76 -8.82 -7.46
N THR A 127 4.43 -9.98 -7.36
CA THR A 127 4.66 -10.86 -8.50
C THR A 127 3.36 -11.40 -9.08
N ALA A 128 2.42 -11.81 -8.23
CA ALA A 128 1.17 -12.40 -8.67
C ALA A 128 0.22 -11.39 -9.33
N ARG A 129 0.28 -10.11 -8.94
CA ARG A 129 -0.69 -9.09 -9.38
C ARG A 129 -0.19 -8.21 -10.51
N TYR A 130 1.12 -8.01 -10.65
CA TYR A 130 1.66 -6.96 -11.53
C TYR A 130 2.69 -7.45 -12.57
N THR A 131 3.06 -8.73 -12.58
CA THR A 131 4.07 -9.29 -13.51
C THR A 131 3.47 -10.09 -14.68
N ASN A 132 2.24 -9.75 -15.10
CA ASN A 132 1.58 -10.33 -16.29
C ASN A 132 1.66 -9.38 -17.49
#